data_AF-A0AAX2FB98-F1
#
_entry.id   AF-A0AAX2FB98-F1
#
_cell.length_a   1.000
_cell.length_b   1.000
_cell.length_c   1.000
_cell.angle_alpha   90.00
_cell.angle_beta   90.00
_cell.angle_gamma   90.00
#
_symmetry.space_group_name_H-M   'P 1'
#
loop_
_entity.id
_entity.type
_entity.pdbx_description
1 polymer ?
#
loop_
_entity_poly.entity_id
_entity_poly.type
_entity_poly.pdbx_seq_one_letter_code
_entity_poly.pdbx_strand_id
1 'polypeptide(L)'
;MENLVEWLVGQVWSIGLVVFALGAGVYFTIATRFLQIRYFKEMIKLLFEGKSSETGISSFQAFCLALSGRVGIGNIAGVATAIAFGGPGAVFWMWVMALLGAASAFVESTLSQVYKSKVGNEYRGGTPYFIEKGLKMKWFAVIVAVVVTLSYGMLLPGIQSSSIAVGFENSNGINKYITGIFLVVLLAAIIFGGVKRIAGVSQMLVPFMAIGYVIVTCIILIANVTEIPSMFALIFSSAFGVNEMFGGIVGAAIAWGVKRAVFSNVAGVGEATYSSAAAEVSHPAKQGLVQAFSVYIDTIVVCTATALMILITGMYNVIPEGKSAIVKNIGNVEAGPIYTQQAVETVMTGFGPIFISIAIFFFAFTTLLAYYYIAETTLTYLDRQLKYGWLKPVLKFGFLIMVYIGSVESASLLWNLGDLGIGSMAWLNLIAILLLSKIALKVLKDYERQKKEGKDPVFNPKNVGIEGLTFWEERSKEVERKSSREKVIVDDNLKL
;
A
#
# COMPACT_ATOMS: atom_id res chain seq x y z
N MET A 1 13.28 -17.38 21.08
CA MET A 1 12.20 -17.10 20.12
C MET A 1 12.61 -15.97 19.17
N GLU A 2 13.11 -14.84 19.70
CA GLU A 2 13.60 -13.70 18.91
C GLU A 2 14.65 -14.06 17.85
N ASN A 3 15.72 -14.77 18.21
CA ASN A 3 16.75 -15.19 17.23
C ASN A 3 16.19 -16.02 16.05
N LEU A 4 15.13 -16.80 16.29
CA LEU A 4 14.48 -17.57 15.21
C LEU A 4 13.65 -16.65 14.31
N VAL A 5 12.91 -15.70 14.89
CA VAL A 5 12.13 -14.71 14.13
C VAL A 5 13.05 -13.83 13.30
N GLU A 6 14.14 -13.33 13.87
CA GLU A 6 15.14 -12.53 13.16
C GLU A 6 15.79 -13.30 12.00
N TRP A 7 16.14 -14.56 12.23
CA TRP A 7 16.66 -15.43 11.17
C TRP A 7 15.64 -15.59 10.03
N LEU A 8 14.37 -15.85 10.35
CA LEU A 8 13.28 -15.97 9.37
C LEU A 8 13.05 -14.68 8.59
N VAL A 9 13.04 -13.53 9.26
CA VAL A 9 12.95 -12.21 8.65
C VAL A 9 14.09 -12.02 7.65
N GLY A 10 15.31 -12.38 8.02
CA GLY A 10 16.49 -12.34 7.14
C GLY A 10 16.35 -13.22 5.91
N GLN A 11 15.75 -14.41 6.02
CA GLN A 11 15.50 -15.28 4.86
C GLN A 11 14.44 -14.70 3.92
N VAL A 12 13.34 -14.21 4.51
CA VAL A 12 12.21 -13.68 3.75
C VAL A 12 12.57 -12.39 3.02
N TRP A 13 13.26 -11.47 3.69
CA TRP A 13 13.79 -10.22 3.11
C TRP A 13 15.20 -10.35 2.58
N SER A 14 15.60 -11.58 2.22
CA SER A 14 16.88 -11.82 1.58
C SER A 14 17.00 -11.04 0.26
N ILE A 15 18.23 -10.94 -0.24
CA ILE A 15 18.50 -10.39 -1.57
C ILE A 15 17.66 -11.10 -2.67
N GLY A 16 17.22 -12.34 -2.43
CA GLY A 16 16.31 -13.07 -3.31
C GLY A 16 14.98 -12.34 -3.51
N LEU A 17 14.37 -11.80 -2.45
CA LEU A 17 13.10 -11.06 -2.59
C LEU A 17 13.32 -9.72 -3.30
N VAL A 18 14.43 -9.04 -3.03
CA VAL A 18 14.82 -7.80 -3.71
C VAL A 18 14.94 -8.03 -5.23
N VAL A 19 15.69 -9.05 -5.63
CA VAL A 19 15.86 -9.42 -7.04
C VAL A 19 14.54 -9.86 -7.66
N PHE A 20 13.72 -10.62 -6.91
CA PHE A 20 12.44 -11.09 -7.42
C PHE A 20 11.44 -9.94 -7.64
N ALA A 21 11.33 -9.00 -6.70
CA ALA A 21 10.47 -7.83 -6.81
C ALA A 21 10.89 -6.92 -7.98
N LEU A 22 12.20 -6.64 -8.11
CA LEU A 22 12.75 -5.89 -9.24
C LEU A 22 12.48 -6.61 -10.57
N GLY A 23 12.79 -7.91 -10.64
CA GLY A 23 12.61 -8.72 -11.84
C GLY A 23 11.15 -8.81 -12.28
N ALA A 24 10.22 -9.00 -11.33
CA ALA A 24 8.78 -8.99 -11.59
C ALA A 24 8.32 -7.60 -12.10
N GLY A 25 8.79 -6.52 -11.46
CA GLY A 25 8.48 -5.15 -11.88
C GLY A 25 8.99 -4.83 -13.28
N VAL A 26 10.22 -5.25 -13.63
CA VAL A 26 10.77 -5.13 -14.99
C VAL A 26 9.94 -5.94 -15.99
N TYR A 27 9.66 -7.20 -15.67
CA TYR A 27 8.84 -8.08 -16.51
C TYR A 27 7.47 -7.45 -16.80
N PHE A 28 6.74 -7.00 -15.78
CA PHE A 28 5.42 -6.40 -15.95
C PHE A 28 5.49 -5.05 -16.65
N THR A 29 6.52 -4.25 -16.40
CA THR A 29 6.74 -3.00 -17.13
C THR A 29 6.88 -3.26 -18.62
N ILE A 30 7.71 -4.21 -19.03
CA ILE A 30 7.90 -4.56 -20.45
C ILE A 30 6.63 -5.21 -21.02
N ALA A 31 6.05 -6.20 -20.34
CA ALA A 31 4.87 -6.93 -20.81
C ALA A 31 3.65 -6.04 -20.99
N THR A 32 3.51 -5.02 -20.14
CA THR A 32 2.44 -4.02 -20.25
C THR A 32 2.79 -2.84 -21.16
N ARG A 33 3.98 -2.84 -21.77
CA ARG A 33 4.53 -1.79 -22.64
C ARG A 33 4.62 -0.45 -21.91
N PHE A 34 5.17 -0.42 -20.70
CA PHE A 34 5.31 0.79 -19.87
C PHE A 34 3.96 1.49 -19.59
N LEU A 35 2.93 0.71 -19.21
CA LEU A 35 1.58 1.27 -18.96
C LEU A 35 1.62 2.39 -17.92
N GLN A 36 2.53 2.29 -16.96
CA GLN A 36 2.60 3.18 -15.82
C GLN A 36 3.08 4.59 -16.19
N ILE A 37 3.71 4.72 -17.36
CA ILE A 37 4.07 5.99 -17.99
C ILE A 37 2.99 6.37 -19.02
N ARG A 38 2.64 5.45 -19.94
CA ARG A 38 1.70 5.74 -21.05
C ARG A 38 0.32 6.17 -20.59
N TYR A 39 -0.18 5.63 -19.48
CA TYR A 39 -1.52 5.90 -18.97
C TYR A 39 -1.53 6.85 -17.77
N PHE A 40 -0.44 7.54 -17.46
CA PHE A 40 -0.37 8.41 -16.27
C PHE A 40 -1.56 9.38 -16.14
N LYS A 41 -1.90 10.09 -17.23
CA LYS A 41 -3.05 11.01 -17.27
C LYS A 41 -4.38 10.29 -17.04
N GLU A 42 -4.52 9.10 -17.62
CA GLU A 42 -5.73 8.27 -17.48
C GLU A 42 -5.90 7.78 -16.03
N MET A 43 -4.82 7.41 -15.36
CA MET A 43 -4.89 6.97 -13.96
C MET A 43 -5.48 8.06 -13.05
N ILE A 44 -5.06 9.31 -13.25
CA ILE A 44 -5.57 10.47 -12.51
C ILE A 44 -7.05 10.70 -12.84
N LYS A 45 -7.41 10.67 -14.13
CA LYS A 45 -8.80 10.85 -14.58
C LYS A 45 -9.73 9.84 -13.92
N LEU A 46 -9.33 8.57 -13.92
CA LEU A 46 -10.12 7.45 -13.39
C LEU A 46 -10.35 7.51 -11.87
N LEU A 47 -9.54 8.27 -11.11
CA LEU A 47 -9.80 8.48 -9.68
C LEU A 47 -11.16 9.13 -9.44
N PHE A 48 -11.50 10.10 -10.28
CA PHE A 48 -12.71 10.92 -10.15
C PHE A 48 -13.86 10.39 -11.01
N GLU A 49 -13.66 9.27 -11.71
CA GLU A 49 -14.70 8.57 -12.46
C GLU A 49 -15.31 7.43 -11.62
N GLY A 50 -16.60 7.19 -11.86
CA GLY A 50 -17.38 6.16 -11.15
C GLY A 50 -17.96 6.66 -9.83
N LYS A 51 -19.06 6.03 -9.43
CA LYS A 51 -19.76 6.33 -8.17
C LYS A 51 -19.80 5.07 -7.31
N SER A 52 -19.95 5.25 -6.01
CA SER A 52 -20.29 4.14 -5.12
C SER A 52 -21.66 3.56 -5.51
N SER A 53 -21.89 2.31 -5.12
CA SER A 53 -23.19 1.64 -5.27
C SER A 53 -23.69 1.14 -3.92
N GLU A 54 -24.86 0.50 -3.92
CA GLU A 54 -25.33 -0.19 -2.72
C GLU A 54 -24.37 -1.30 -2.28
N THR A 55 -23.65 -1.93 -3.22
CA THR A 55 -22.76 -3.07 -2.96
C THR A 55 -21.26 -2.70 -2.91
N GLY A 56 -20.81 -1.73 -3.72
CA GLY A 56 -19.40 -1.37 -3.86
C GLY A 56 -19.09 0.08 -3.48
N ILE A 57 -17.80 0.37 -3.30
CA ILE A 57 -17.27 1.73 -3.06
C ILE A 57 -16.78 2.35 -4.37
N SER A 58 -16.63 3.68 -4.41
CA SER A 58 -16.11 4.37 -5.61
C SER A 58 -14.62 4.06 -5.84
N SER A 59 -14.12 4.34 -7.05
CA SER A 59 -12.69 4.23 -7.39
C SER A 59 -11.82 5.07 -6.44
N PHE A 60 -12.24 6.30 -6.13
CA PHE A 60 -11.56 7.19 -5.19
C PHE A 60 -11.54 6.64 -3.76
N GLN A 61 -12.66 6.06 -3.30
CA GLN A 61 -12.73 5.43 -1.98
C GLN A 61 -11.83 4.21 -1.89
N ALA A 62 -11.82 3.35 -2.92
CA ALA A 62 -10.93 2.20 -2.98
C ALA A 62 -9.45 2.60 -3.08
N PHE A 63 -9.15 3.70 -3.77
CA PHE A 63 -7.84 4.31 -3.82
C PHE A 63 -7.39 4.82 -2.45
N CYS A 64 -8.23 5.60 -1.76
CA CYS A 64 -7.92 6.09 -0.42
C CYS A 64 -7.79 4.94 0.58
N LEU A 65 -8.62 3.91 0.49
CA LEU A 65 -8.51 2.72 1.34
C LEU A 65 -7.22 1.93 1.09
N ALA A 66 -6.77 1.83 -0.17
CA ALA A 66 -5.46 1.26 -0.48
C ALA A 66 -4.32 2.13 0.06
N LEU A 67 -4.39 3.45 -0.18
CA LEU A 67 -3.40 4.39 0.31
C LEU A 67 -3.33 4.46 1.82
N SER A 68 -4.43 4.28 2.55
CA SER A 68 -4.39 4.26 4.01
C SER A 68 -3.52 3.12 4.55
N GLY A 69 -3.47 1.98 3.85
CA GLY A 69 -2.60 0.86 4.22
C GLY A 69 -1.12 1.04 3.82
N ARG A 70 -0.89 1.74 2.69
CA ARG A 70 0.46 2.03 2.16
C ARG A 70 1.14 3.20 2.89
N VAL A 71 0.41 4.30 3.05
CA VAL A 71 0.89 5.53 3.69
C VAL A 71 0.80 5.39 5.21
N GLY A 72 1.84 4.81 5.78
CA GLY A 72 1.96 4.48 7.20
C GLY A 72 3.30 4.91 7.78
N ILE A 73 3.66 4.32 8.93
CA ILE A 73 4.97 4.59 9.57
C ILE A 73 6.14 4.22 8.66
N GLY A 74 5.96 3.29 7.73
CA GLY A 74 6.96 2.92 6.73
C GLY A 74 7.46 4.10 5.88
N ASN A 75 6.58 5.08 5.59
CA ASN A 75 6.97 6.26 4.81
C ASN A 75 7.82 7.26 5.61
N ILE A 76 7.82 7.15 6.93
CA ILE A 76 8.58 8.02 7.84
C ILE A 76 9.81 7.25 8.34
N ALA A 77 9.58 6.24 9.19
CA ALA A 77 10.63 5.40 9.77
C ALA A 77 11.36 4.57 8.71
N GLY A 78 10.61 3.98 7.76
CA GLY A 78 11.21 3.11 6.74
C GLY A 78 12.15 3.88 5.81
N VAL A 79 11.80 5.11 5.43
CA VAL A 79 12.70 5.99 4.65
C VAL A 79 13.94 6.35 5.47
N ALA A 80 13.79 6.71 6.74
CA ALA A 80 14.92 6.99 7.62
C ALA A 80 15.86 5.79 7.76
N THR A 81 15.31 4.57 7.92
CA THR A 81 16.12 3.34 7.94
C THR A 81 16.79 3.03 6.60
N ALA A 82 16.13 3.32 5.47
CA ALA A 82 16.75 3.17 4.15
C ALA A 82 17.97 4.08 3.98
N ILE A 83 17.86 5.34 4.41
CA ILE A 83 18.98 6.30 4.40
C ILE A 83 20.06 5.86 5.40
N ALA A 84 19.67 5.38 6.59
CA ALA A 84 20.63 4.98 7.61
C ALA A 84 21.48 3.77 7.19
N PHE A 85 20.87 2.74 6.62
CA PHE A 85 21.58 1.51 6.30
C PHE A 85 22.09 1.43 4.85
N GLY A 86 21.45 2.17 3.93
CA GLY A 86 21.78 2.22 2.51
C GLY A 86 22.40 3.53 2.02
N GLY A 87 22.45 4.57 2.85
CA GLY A 87 22.89 5.91 2.47
C GLY A 87 21.87 6.68 1.62
N PRO A 88 22.18 7.93 1.23
CA PRO A 88 21.29 8.77 0.43
C PRO A 88 20.88 8.14 -0.92
N GLY A 89 21.75 7.28 -1.49
CA GLY A 89 21.49 6.58 -2.74
C GLY A 89 20.33 5.59 -2.68
N ALA A 90 19.92 5.14 -1.49
CA ALA A 90 18.77 4.26 -1.32
C ALA A 90 17.46 4.92 -1.81
N VAL A 91 17.35 6.24 -1.70
CA VAL A 91 16.17 7.01 -2.12
C VAL A 91 15.94 6.89 -3.63
N PHE A 92 17.02 6.93 -4.43
CA PHE A 92 16.93 6.71 -5.87
C PHE A 92 16.36 5.31 -6.20
N TRP A 93 16.86 4.29 -5.51
CA TRP A 93 16.39 2.91 -5.70
C TRP A 93 14.97 2.71 -5.20
N MET A 94 14.50 3.49 -4.22
CA MET A 94 13.09 3.54 -3.87
C MET A 94 12.23 4.07 -5.02
N TRP A 95 12.67 5.13 -5.72
CA TRP A 95 11.95 5.66 -6.89
C TRP A 95 11.89 4.68 -8.04
N VAL A 96 13.01 4.02 -8.34
CA VAL A 96 13.07 2.96 -9.37
C VAL A 96 12.08 1.84 -9.04
N MET A 97 12.08 1.37 -7.79
CA MET A 97 11.17 0.31 -7.36
C MET A 97 9.71 0.77 -7.40
N ALA A 98 9.40 2.02 -7.08
CA ALA A 98 8.02 2.55 -7.20
C ALA A 98 7.54 2.58 -8.65
N LEU A 99 8.39 3.03 -9.59
CA LEU A 99 8.06 3.05 -11.02
C LEU A 99 7.83 1.63 -11.57
N LEU A 100 8.66 0.67 -11.18
CA LEU A 100 8.49 -0.73 -11.59
C LEU A 100 7.30 -1.40 -10.89
N GLY A 101 7.13 -1.12 -9.59
CA GLY A 101 6.06 -1.63 -8.74
C GLY A 101 4.67 -1.18 -9.19
N ALA A 102 4.54 0.02 -9.77
CA ALA A 102 3.28 0.48 -10.34
C ALA A 102 2.70 -0.48 -11.41
N ALA A 103 3.55 -1.14 -12.19
CA ALA A 103 3.12 -2.17 -13.14
C ALA A 103 2.62 -3.44 -12.43
N SER A 104 3.31 -3.89 -11.37
CA SER A 104 2.87 -5.02 -10.54
C SER A 104 1.54 -4.71 -9.84
N ALA A 105 1.39 -3.49 -9.30
CA ALA A 105 0.17 -3.01 -8.67
C ALA A 105 -1.03 -2.98 -9.63
N PHE A 106 -0.81 -2.61 -10.90
CA PHE A 106 -1.83 -2.72 -11.94
C PHE A 106 -2.29 -4.17 -12.12
N VAL A 107 -1.34 -5.12 -12.23
CA VAL A 107 -1.64 -6.53 -12.50
C VAL A 107 -2.42 -7.14 -11.35
N GLU A 108 -1.95 -7.01 -10.11
CA GLU A 108 -2.62 -7.61 -8.94
C GLU A 108 -4.02 -7.02 -8.72
N SER A 109 -4.18 -5.72 -8.90
CA SER A 109 -5.46 -5.02 -8.74
C SER A 109 -6.45 -5.36 -9.86
N THR A 110 -5.96 -5.51 -11.09
CA THR A 110 -6.77 -5.97 -12.23
C THR A 110 -7.24 -7.40 -12.01
N LEU A 111 -6.35 -8.30 -11.59
CA LEU A 111 -6.72 -9.69 -11.27
C LEU A 111 -7.74 -9.76 -10.14
N SER A 112 -7.58 -8.94 -9.10
CA SER A 112 -8.55 -8.86 -8.01
C SER A 112 -9.94 -8.44 -8.48
N GLN A 113 -10.02 -7.46 -9.40
CA GLN A 113 -11.28 -7.06 -10.02
C GLN A 113 -11.87 -8.14 -10.92
N VAL A 114 -11.05 -8.86 -11.70
CA VAL A 114 -11.50 -9.97 -12.56
C VAL A 114 -12.16 -11.07 -11.72
N TYR A 115 -11.54 -11.44 -10.60
CA TYR A 115 -11.96 -12.60 -9.80
C TYR A 115 -12.76 -12.25 -8.53
N LYS A 116 -13.24 -11.00 -8.39
CA LYS A 116 -14.09 -10.60 -7.26
C LYS A 116 -15.40 -11.37 -7.24
N SER A 117 -16.00 -11.43 -6.05
CA SER A 117 -17.32 -12.01 -5.80
C SER A 117 -18.18 -11.03 -5.02
N LYS A 118 -19.50 -11.16 -5.16
CA LYS A 118 -20.45 -10.55 -4.22
C LYS A 118 -20.68 -11.51 -3.06
N VAL A 119 -20.49 -11.05 -1.83
CA VAL A 119 -20.75 -11.79 -0.58
C VAL A 119 -21.66 -10.93 0.29
N GLY A 120 -22.89 -11.37 0.51
CA GLY A 120 -23.93 -10.52 1.10
C GLY A 120 -24.16 -9.28 0.23
N ASN A 121 -24.09 -8.09 0.84
CA ASN A 121 -24.21 -6.81 0.13
C ASN A 121 -22.86 -6.12 -0.12
N GLU A 122 -21.76 -6.86 -0.23
CA GLU A 122 -20.44 -6.27 -0.47
C GLU A 122 -19.68 -7.03 -1.56
N TYR A 123 -18.87 -6.31 -2.33
CA TYR A 123 -17.85 -6.96 -3.15
C TYR A 123 -16.65 -7.35 -2.29
N ARG A 124 -16.22 -8.58 -2.44
CA ARG A 124 -15.04 -9.15 -1.78
C ARG A 124 -14.15 -9.80 -2.83
N GLY A 125 -12.86 -9.69 -2.61
CA GLY A 125 -11.84 -10.27 -3.47
C GLY A 125 -10.49 -10.20 -2.77
N GLY A 126 -9.43 -10.15 -3.55
CA GLY A 126 -8.06 -10.15 -3.06
C GLY A 126 -7.28 -11.39 -3.50
N THR A 127 -6.04 -11.48 -3.06
CA THR A 127 -5.09 -12.51 -3.48
C THR A 127 -5.63 -13.95 -3.39
N PRO A 128 -6.28 -14.38 -2.28
CA PRO A 128 -6.85 -15.73 -2.19
C PRO A 128 -7.89 -16.03 -3.27
N TYR A 129 -8.70 -15.04 -3.66
CA TYR A 129 -9.79 -15.23 -4.63
C TYR A 129 -9.26 -15.50 -6.03
N PHE A 130 -8.27 -14.73 -6.49
CA PHE A 130 -7.71 -14.98 -7.83
C PHE A 130 -6.78 -16.19 -7.85
N ILE A 131 -6.16 -16.57 -6.73
CA ILE A 131 -5.42 -17.85 -6.65
C ILE A 131 -6.40 -19.02 -6.76
N GLU A 132 -7.49 -19.04 -5.99
CA GLU A 132 -8.43 -20.16 -6.04
C GLU A 132 -9.15 -20.22 -7.39
N LYS A 133 -9.64 -19.10 -7.93
CA LYS A 133 -10.44 -19.10 -9.17
C LYS A 133 -9.58 -19.09 -10.43
N GLY A 134 -8.48 -18.34 -10.43
CA GLY A 134 -7.61 -18.17 -11.58
C GLY A 134 -6.61 -19.31 -11.73
N LEU A 135 -5.85 -19.63 -10.66
CA LEU A 135 -4.87 -20.73 -10.67
C LEU A 135 -5.49 -22.10 -10.40
N LYS A 136 -6.72 -22.15 -9.88
CA LYS A 136 -7.39 -23.40 -9.46
C LYS A 136 -6.62 -24.13 -8.34
N MET A 137 -5.86 -23.38 -7.54
CA MET A 137 -5.01 -23.92 -6.46
C MET A 137 -5.57 -23.54 -5.09
N LYS A 138 -6.60 -24.26 -4.64
CA LYS A 138 -7.28 -23.97 -3.36
C LYS A 138 -6.37 -24.02 -2.14
N TRP A 139 -5.46 -24.99 -2.08
CA TRP A 139 -4.52 -25.12 -0.96
C TRP A 139 -3.63 -23.87 -0.83
N PHE A 140 -3.16 -23.33 -1.95
CA PHE A 140 -2.32 -22.14 -1.98
C PHE A 140 -3.12 -20.90 -1.56
N ALA A 141 -4.36 -20.76 -2.03
CA ALA A 141 -5.25 -19.68 -1.63
C ALA A 141 -5.54 -19.69 -0.12
N VAL A 142 -5.74 -20.87 0.48
CA VAL A 142 -5.94 -21.02 1.93
C VAL A 142 -4.68 -20.63 2.70
N ILE A 143 -3.49 -21.04 2.27
CA ILE A 143 -2.22 -20.63 2.91
C ILE A 143 -2.09 -19.10 2.89
N VAL A 144 -2.29 -18.46 1.73
CA VAL A 144 -2.25 -17.01 1.61
C VAL A 144 -3.27 -16.37 2.55
N ALA A 145 -4.50 -16.86 2.57
CA ALA A 145 -5.54 -16.30 3.41
C ALA A 145 -5.22 -16.41 4.91
N VAL A 146 -4.64 -17.52 5.37
CA VAL A 146 -4.19 -17.67 6.77
C VAL A 146 -3.08 -16.67 7.09
N VAL A 147 -2.04 -16.58 6.24
CA VAL A 147 -0.91 -15.66 6.44
C VAL A 147 -1.40 -14.21 6.50
N VAL A 148 -2.26 -13.80 5.57
CA VAL A 148 -2.80 -12.44 5.51
C VAL A 148 -3.68 -12.14 6.73
N THR A 149 -4.55 -13.07 7.13
CA THR A 149 -5.45 -12.88 8.29
C THR A 149 -4.65 -12.74 9.58
N LEU A 150 -3.62 -13.57 9.79
CA LEU A 150 -2.75 -13.47 10.96
C LEU A 150 -1.92 -12.19 10.94
N SER A 151 -1.34 -11.84 9.78
CA SER A 151 -0.48 -10.66 9.65
C SER A 151 -1.24 -9.37 9.93
N TYR A 152 -2.33 -9.11 9.21
CA TYR A 152 -3.10 -7.87 9.39
C TYR A 152 -4.09 -7.90 10.55
N GLY A 153 -4.56 -9.08 10.96
CA GLY A 153 -5.51 -9.21 12.06
C GLY A 153 -4.86 -9.14 13.43
N MET A 154 -3.58 -9.53 13.56
CA MET A 154 -2.92 -9.67 14.85
C MET A 154 -1.51 -9.07 14.92
N LEU A 155 -0.63 -9.36 13.96
CA LEU A 155 0.80 -9.04 14.09
C LEU A 155 1.12 -7.56 13.79
N LEU A 156 0.65 -7.05 12.66
CA LEU A 156 0.95 -5.70 12.17
C LEU A 156 0.23 -4.57 12.93
N PRO A 157 -1.00 -4.73 13.47
CA PRO A 157 -1.67 -3.67 14.22
C PRO A 157 -0.88 -3.18 15.43
N GLY A 158 -0.15 -4.09 16.09
CA GLY A 158 0.67 -3.77 17.24
C GLY A 158 1.73 -2.71 16.92
N ILE A 159 2.41 -2.85 15.78
CA ILE A 159 3.45 -1.91 15.32
C ILE A 159 2.91 -0.49 15.14
N GLN A 160 1.75 -0.40 14.48
CA GLN A 160 1.10 0.87 14.18
C GLN A 160 0.71 1.58 15.48
N SER A 161 0.02 0.86 16.36
CA SER A 161 -0.43 1.40 17.66
C SER A 161 0.72 1.79 18.59
N SER A 162 1.79 0.98 18.64
CA SER A 162 3.00 1.25 19.43
C SER A 162 3.66 2.56 19.02
N SER A 163 3.79 2.79 17.72
CA SER A 163 4.47 4.00 17.22
C SER A 163 3.65 5.26 17.45
N ILE A 164 2.31 5.17 17.41
CA ILE A 164 1.44 6.28 17.84
C ILE A 164 1.66 6.57 19.33
N ALA A 165 1.66 5.54 20.18
CA ALA A 165 1.82 5.68 21.61
C ALA A 165 3.19 6.28 21.99
N VAL A 166 4.28 5.78 21.40
CA VAL A 166 5.64 6.31 21.58
C VAL A 166 5.75 7.73 21.01
N GLY A 167 5.12 8.01 19.87
CA GLY A 167 5.10 9.34 19.27
C GLY A 167 4.53 10.39 20.23
N PHE A 168 3.34 10.14 20.78
CA PHE A 168 2.69 11.06 21.72
C PHE A 168 3.34 11.12 23.10
N GLU A 169 3.92 10.02 23.58
CA GLU A 169 4.70 10.02 24.83
C GLU A 169 5.92 10.92 24.68
N ASN A 170 6.68 10.77 23.60
CA ASN A 170 7.91 11.54 23.37
C ASN A 170 7.64 13.02 23.06
N SER A 171 6.53 13.35 22.37
CA SER A 171 6.24 14.72 21.96
C SER A 171 5.52 15.53 23.03
N ASN A 172 4.62 14.91 23.79
CA ASN A 172 3.68 15.60 24.68
C ASN A 172 3.60 14.99 26.09
N GLY A 173 4.35 13.91 26.37
CA GLY A 173 4.28 13.22 27.66
C GLY A 173 2.98 12.45 27.90
N ILE A 174 2.18 12.20 26.85
CA ILE A 174 0.92 11.48 26.98
C ILE A 174 1.21 10.01 27.26
N ASN A 175 0.66 9.50 28.36
CA ASN A 175 0.84 8.13 28.78
C ASN A 175 0.30 7.12 27.73
N LYS A 176 1.11 6.11 27.38
CA LYS A 176 0.79 5.06 26.40
C LYS A 176 -0.53 4.34 26.66
N TYR A 177 -0.89 4.09 27.92
CA TYR A 177 -2.17 3.46 28.28
C TYR A 177 -3.36 4.32 27.86
N ILE A 178 -3.26 5.64 28.01
CA ILE A 178 -4.30 6.59 27.59
C ILE A 178 -4.42 6.60 26.07
N THR A 179 -3.29 6.67 25.36
CA THR A 179 -3.26 6.61 23.90
C THR A 179 -3.87 5.30 23.38
N GLY A 180 -3.55 4.17 24.01
CA GLY A 180 -4.11 2.86 23.64
C GLY A 180 -5.62 2.79 23.81
N ILE A 181 -6.17 3.26 24.95
CA ILE A 181 -7.62 3.32 25.17
C ILE A 181 -8.29 4.20 24.11
N PHE A 182 -7.72 5.37 23.85
CA PHE A 182 -8.23 6.31 22.85
C PHE A 182 -8.28 5.68 21.45
N LEU A 183 -7.21 5.00 21.03
CA LEU A 183 -7.16 4.30 19.74
C LEU A 183 -8.21 3.19 19.64
N VAL A 184 -8.39 2.39 20.69
CA VAL A 184 -9.41 1.33 20.72
C VAL A 184 -10.82 1.91 20.57
N VAL A 185 -11.14 2.97 21.30
CA VAL A 185 -12.47 3.61 21.24
C VAL A 185 -12.75 4.16 19.84
N LEU A 186 -11.79 4.88 19.26
CA LEU A 186 -11.94 5.43 17.91
C LEU A 186 -12.07 4.34 16.84
N LEU A 187 -11.21 3.31 16.89
CA LEU A 187 -11.27 2.20 15.95
C LEU A 187 -12.58 1.42 16.08
N ALA A 188 -13.05 1.17 17.30
CA ALA A 188 -14.33 0.50 17.53
C ALA A 188 -15.49 1.29 16.90
N ALA A 189 -15.53 2.61 17.07
CA ALA A 189 -16.57 3.45 16.47
C ALA A 189 -16.64 3.35 14.93
N ILE A 190 -15.49 3.11 14.28
CA ILE A 190 -15.39 3.02 12.81
C ILE A 190 -15.61 1.58 12.32
N ILE A 191 -14.86 0.63 12.87
CA ILE A 191 -14.82 -0.78 12.44
C ILE A 191 -16.19 -1.45 12.58
N PHE A 192 -16.95 -1.13 13.64
CA PHE A 192 -18.30 -1.67 13.81
C PHE A 192 -19.29 -1.16 12.75
N GLY A 193 -19.00 -0.04 12.09
CA GLY A 193 -19.79 0.50 10.98
C GLY A 193 -19.56 -0.16 9.62
N GLY A 194 -18.61 -1.10 9.50
CA GLY A 194 -18.35 -1.86 8.28
C GLY A 194 -17.58 -1.11 7.19
N VAL A 195 -17.44 -1.75 6.02
CA VAL A 195 -16.51 -1.34 4.95
C VAL A 195 -16.78 0.07 4.44
N LYS A 196 -18.05 0.45 4.26
CA LYS A 196 -18.42 1.79 3.78
C LYS A 196 -18.00 2.90 4.74
N ARG A 197 -18.12 2.68 6.06
CA ARG A 197 -17.66 3.64 7.06
C ARG A 197 -16.14 3.75 7.06
N ILE A 198 -15.45 2.60 7.00
CA ILE A 198 -13.99 2.55 6.89
C ILE A 198 -13.52 3.35 5.66
N ALA A 199 -14.06 3.06 4.49
CA ALA A 199 -13.71 3.73 3.24
C ALA A 199 -14.04 5.24 3.28
N GLY A 200 -15.16 5.63 3.90
CA GLY A 200 -15.54 7.04 4.06
C GLY A 200 -14.58 7.81 4.96
N VAL A 201 -14.12 7.20 6.06
CA VAL A 201 -13.10 7.82 6.93
C VAL A 201 -11.76 7.90 6.20
N SER A 202 -11.31 6.83 5.54
CA SER A 202 -10.06 6.84 4.76
C SER A 202 -10.10 7.91 3.66
N GLN A 203 -11.23 8.08 2.97
CA GLN A 203 -11.42 9.10 1.93
C GLN A 203 -11.17 10.53 2.46
N MET A 204 -11.48 10.78 3.73
CA MET A 204 -11.27 12.09 4.37
C MET A 204 -9.85 12.26 4.89
N LEU A 205 -9.35 11.27 5.63
CA LEU A 205 -8.08 11.38 6.36
C LEU A 205 -6.85 11.29 5.45
N VAL A 206 -6.90 10.44 4.42
CA VAL A 206 -5.73 10.19 3.56
C VAL A 206 -5.30 11.43 2.77
N PRO A 207 -6.19 12.16 2.08
CA PRO A 207 -5.79 13.40 1.43
C PRO A 207 -5.31 14.46 2.43
N PHE A 208 -5.98 14.60 3.57
CA PHE A 208 -5.62 15.56 4.62
C PHE A 208 -4.19 15.33 5.12
N MET A 209 -3.86 14.10 5.50
CA MET A 209 -2.55 13.78 6.06
C MET A 209 -1.44 13.88 5.01
N ALA A 210 -1.68 13.45 3.77
CA ALA A 210 -0.69 13.55 2.69
C ALA A 210 -0.40 15.01 2.31
N ILE A 211 -1.44 15.83 2.17
CA ILE A 211 -1.29 17.27 1.84
C ILE A 211 -0.55 17.99 2.96
N GLY A 212 -0.95 17.79 4.22
CA GLY A 212 -0.28 18.41 5.37
C GLY A 212 1.21 18.07 5.44
N TYR A 213 1.55 16.82 5.16
CA TYR A 213 2.94 16.36 5.14
C TYR A 213 3.78 16.97 4.01
N VAL A 214 3.19 17.09 2.81
CA VAL A 214 3.83 17.76 1.67
C VAL A 214 3.99 19.27 1.91
N ILE A 215 3.03 19.94 2.56
CA ILE A 215 3.14 21.36 2.89
C ILE A 215 4.36 21.62 3.79
N VAL A 216 4.53 20.85 4.87
CA VAL A 216 5.69 21.00 5.77
C VAL A 216 7.00 20.71 5.03
N THR A 217 7.01 19.72 4.15
CA THR A 217 8.16 19.44 3.29
C THR A 217 8.51 20.63 2.42
N CYS A 218 7.52 21.26 1.76
CA CYS A 218 7.73 22.45 0.95
C CYS A 218 8.30 23.61 1.78
N ILE A 219 7.83 23.80 3.01
CA ILE A 219 8.38 24.83 3.92
C ILE A 219 9.86 24.57 4.18
N ILE A 220 10.25 23.34 4.49
CA ILE A 220 11.66 22.97 4.75
C ILE A 220 12.52 23.13 3.50
N LEU A 221 12.00 22.74 2.33
CA LEU A 221 12.69 22.91 1.05
C LEU A 221 12.91 24.39 0.70
N ILE A 222 11.92 25.24 0.93
CA ILE A 222 12.03 26.69 0.71
C ILE A 222 13.05 27.31 1.67
N ALA A 223 13.03 26.90 2.95
CA ALA A 223 14.00 27.37 3.94
C ALA A 223 15.45 26.99 3.60
N ASN A 224 15.66 25.89 2.87
CA ASN A 224 16.97 25.38 2.48
C ASN A 224 17.16 25.37 0.96
N VAL A 225 16.54 26.32 0.24
CA VAL A 225 16.43 26.28 -1.23
C VAL A 225 17.78 26.19 -1.95
N THR A 226 18.84 26.77 -1.37
CA THR A 226 20.20 26.73 -1.91
C THR A 226 20.81 25.33 -1.92
N GLU A 227 20.35 24.44 -1.03
CA GLU A 227 20.85 23.06 -0.88
C GLU A 227 20.10 22.05 -1.76
N ILE A 228 19.06 22.49 -2.49
CA ILE A 228 18.30 21.57 -3.36
C ILE A 228 19.20 20.89 -4.41
N PRO A 229 20.07 21.61 -5.15
CA PRO A 229 20.95 20.98 -6.13
C PRO A 229 21.95 20.01 -5.50
N SER A 230 22.55 20.38 -4.36
CA SER A 230 23.53 19.56 -3.65
C SER A 230 22.90 18.27 -3.10
N MET A 231 21.69 18.36 -2.55
CA MET A 231 20.91 17.21 -2.08
C MET A 231 20.61 16.22 -3.22
N PHE A 232 20.11 16.69 -4.37
CA PHE A 232 19.85 15.78 -5.50
C PHE A 232 21.15 15.18 -6.04
N ALA A 233 22.21 15.98 -6.19
CA ALA A 233 23.52 15.49 -6.58
C ALA A 233 24.02 14.40 -5.63
N LEU A 234 23.82 14.56 -4.32
CA LEU A 234 24.15 13.57 -3.30
C LEU A 234 23.37 12.27 -3.51
N ILE A 235 22.05 12.34 -3.73
CA ILE A 235 21.21 11.14 -3.97
C ILE A 235 21.72 10.36 -5.19
N PHE A 236 21.90 11.03 -6.34
CA PHE A 236 22.31 10.36 -7.58
C PHE A 236 23.76 9.86 -7.51
N SER A 237 24.70 10.68 -7.03
CA SER A 237 26.12 10.29 -6.93
C SER A 237 26.32 9.13 -5.95
N SER A 238 25.56 9.08 -4.86
CA SER A 238 25.58 7.94 -3.91
C SER A 238 24.96 6.68 -4.53
N ALA A 239 23.86 6.81 -5.27
CA ALA A 239 23.16 5.68 -5.87
C ALA A 239 24.00 4.92 -6.92
N PHE A 240 24.85 5.65 -7.65
CA PHE A 240 25.74 5.11 -8.69
C PHE A 240 27.19 4.92 -8.23
N GLY A 241 27.50 5.19 -6.95
CA GLY A 241 28.83 4.99 -6.38
C GLY A 241 29.90 5.99 -6.83
N VAL A 242 29.49 7.12 -7.41
CA VAL A 242 30.39 8.22 -7.80
C VAL A 242 30.81 9.03 -6.58
N ASN A 243 29.97 9.08 -5.55
CA ASN A 243 30.32 9.74 -4.29
C ASN A 243 31.35 8.89 -3.51
N GLU A 244 32.55 9.43 -3.29
CA GLU A 244 33.66 8.71 -2.63
C GLU A 244 33.30 8.18 -1.24
N MET A 245 32.44 8.90 -0.49
CA MET A 245 32.02 8.51 0.85
C MET A 245 31.09 7.29 0.83
N PHE A 246 30.27 7.14 -0.23
CA PHE A 246 29.23 6.11 -0.31
C PHE A 246 29.49 5.05 -1.40
N GLY A 247 30.59 5.16 -2.16
CA GLY A 247 30.92 4.22 -3.25
C GLY A 247 31.03 2.76 -2.79
N GLY A 248 31.50 2.53 -1.57
CA GLY A 248 31.63 1.18 -0.98
C GLY A 248 30.32 0.54 -0.53
N ILE A 249 29.17 1.22 -0.64
CA ILE A 249 27.86 0.75 -0.15
C ILE A 249 26.76 0.73 -1.21
N VAL A 250 27.08 0.83 -2.51
CA VAL A 250 26.08 0.80 -3.60
C VAL A 250 25.14 -0.42 -3.51
N GLY A 251 25.68 -1.60 -3.20
CA GLY A 251 24.86 -2.80 -3.00
C GLY A 251 23.87 -2.67 -1.84
N ALA A 252 24.26 -2.02 -0.74
CA ALA A 252 23.39 -1.73 0.38
C ALA A 252 22.33 -0.68 0.01
N ALA A 253 22.69 0.35 -0.76
CA ALA A 253 21.76 1.34 -1.29
C ALA A 253 20.64 0.69 -2.11
N ILE A 254 20.99 -0.25 -3.01
CA ILE A 254 20.02 -1.03 -3.79
C ILE A 254 19.14 -1.88 -2.86
N ALA A 255 19.76 -2.69 -1.99
CA ALA A 255 19.04 -3.63 -1.15
C ALA A 255 18.06 -2.92 -0.20
N TRP A 256 18.50 -1.87 0.49
CA TRP A 256 17.68 -1.11 1.41
C TRP A 256 16.64 -0.24 0.71
N GLY A 257 17.00 0.38 -0.41
CA GLY A 257 16.07 1.15 -1.21
C GLY A 257 14.91 0.30 -1.73
N VAL A 258 15.21 -0.87 -2.30
CA VAL A 258 14.16 -1.79 -2.79
C VAL A 258 13.36 -2.37 -1.62
N LYS A 259 14.02 -2.87 -0.57
CA LYS A 259 13.37 -3.45 0.62
C LYS A 259 12.35 -2.48 1.21
N ARG A 260 12.74 -1.22 1.44
CA ARG A 260 11.88 -0.22 2.06
C ARG A 260 10.83 0.35 1.11
N ALA A 261 11.09 0.40 -0.19
CA ALA A 261 10.06 0.73 -1.17
C ALA A 261 8.97 -0.34 -1.25
N VAL A 262 9.33 -1.63 -1.34
CA VAL A 262 8.36 -2.74 -1.34
C VAL A 262 7.57 -2.76 -0.03
N PHE A 263 8.23 -2.53 1.12
CA PHE A 263 7.55 -2.43 2.41
C PHE A 263 6.55 -1.26 2.46
N SER A 264 6.89 -0.10 1.88
CA SER A 264 6.05 1.10 1.93
C SER A 264 4.87 1.06 0.96
N ASN A 265 5.13 0.89 -0.35
CA ASN A 265 4.05 0.90 -1.33
C ASN A 265 3.34 -0.44 -1.48
N VAL A 266 3.92 -1.52 -0.93
CA VAL A 266 3.29 -2.85 -0.87
C VAL A 266 2.94 -3.38 -2.29
N ALA A 267 3.60 -2.86 -3.33
CA ALA A 267 3.35 -3.23 -4.71
C ALA A 267 3.88 -4.63 -4.99
N GLY A 268 3.00 -5.54 -5.41
CA GLY A 268 3.34 -6.95 -5.59
C GLY A 268 3.21 -7.79 -4.32
N VAL A 269 2.89 -7.19 -3.17
CA VAL A 269 2.60 -7.91 -1.92
C VAL A 269 1.13 -8.32 -1.82
N GLY A 270 0.24 -7.66 -2.56
CA GLY A 270 -1.17 -8.03 -2.66
C GLY A 270 -2.10 -7.27 -1.72
N GLU A 271 -1.63 -6.27 -0.97
CA GLU A 271 -2.46 -5.53 -0.02
C GLU A 271 -3.58 -4.72 -0.70
N ALA A 272 -3.25 -4.01 -1.79
CA ALA A 272 -4.24 -3.20 -2.50
C ALA A 272 -5.30 -4.04 -3.23
N THR A 273 -5.13 -5.36 -3.31
CA THR A 273 -6.07 -6.25 -3.99
C THR A 273 -7.44 -6.29 -3.29
N TYR A 274 -7.49 -6.10 -1.97
CA TYR A 274 -8.74 -6.15 -1.19
C TYR A 274 -9.60 -4.91 -1.43
N SER A 275 -9.03 -3.71 -1.34
CA SER A 275 -9.73 -2.45 -1.66
C SER A 275 -10.01 -2.36 -3.16
N SER A 276 -9.05 -2.86 -3.93
CA SER A 276 -9.16 -3.50 -5.25
C SER A 276 -10.56 -3.90 -5.61
N ALA A 277 -10.93 -5.08 -5.13
CA ALA A 277 -12.17 -5.77 -5.42
C ALA A 277 -13.42 -5.03 -4.94
N ALA A 278 -13.33 -4.25 -3.86
CA ALA A 278 -14.47 -3.48 -3.36
C ALA A 278 -14.95 -2.37 -4.30
N ALA A 279 -14.09 -1.93 -5.23
CA ALA A 279 -14.43 -0.87 -6.18
C ALA A 279 -15.52 -1.29 -7.17
N GLU A 280 -16.47 -0.39 -7.38
CA GLU A 280 -17.52 -0.44 -8.40
C GLU A 280 -17.00 0.18 -9.70
N VAL A 281 -16.54 -0.66 -10.63
CA VAL A 281 -16.00 -0.22 -11.92
C VAL A 281 -16.65 -0.96 -13.09
N SER A 282 -16.72 -0.31 -14.25
CA SER A 282 -17.23 -0.92 -15.49
C SER A 282 -16.26 -1.92 -16.12
N HIS A 283 -14.96 -1.79 -15.83
CA HIS A 283 -13.91 -2.61 -16.42
C HIS A 283 -12.74 -2.80 -15.43
N PRO A 284 -12.22 -4.03 -15.21
CA PRO A 284 -11.16 -4.31 -14.23
C PRO A 284 -9.90 -3.45 -14.38
N ALA A 285 -9.45 -3.23 -15.62
CA ALA A 285 -8.28 -2.39 -15.90
C ALA A 285 -8.41 -0.93 -15.39
N LYS A 286 -9.63 -0.38 -15.27
CA LYS A 286 -9.83 0.97 -14.71
C LYS A 286 -9.31 1.03 -13.27
N GLN A 287 -9.73 0.08 -12.44
CA GLN A 287 -9.25 0.02 -11.06
C GLN A 287 -7.76 -0.36 -10.99
N GLY A 288 -7.27 -1.21 -11.91
CA GLY A 288 -5.85 -1.49 -12.03
C GLY A 288 -5.02 -0.21 -12.24
N LEU A 289 -5.45 0.67 -13.13
CA LEU A 289 -4.79 1.96 -13.40
C LEU A 289 -4.84 2.90 -12.19
N VAL A 290 -5.99 2.99 -11.53
CA VAL A 290 -6.15 3.77 -10.28
C VAL A 290 -5.15 3.29 -9.20
N GLN A 291 -4.93 1.99 -9.08
CA GLN A 291 -4.06 1.42 -8.05
C GLN A 291 -2.58 1.38 -8.42
N ALA A 292 -2.26 1.47 -9.70
CA ALA A 292 -0.90 1.80 -10.12
C ALA A 292 -0.53 3.21 -9.66
N PHE A 293 -1.45 4.17 -9.77
CA PHE A 293 -1.20 5.55 -9.34
C PHE A 293 -1.03 5.70 -7.82
N SER A 294 -1.68 4.86 -7.00
CA SER A 294 -1.45 4.89 -5.55
C SER A 294 -0.01 4.54 -5.15
N VAL A 295 0.76 3.85 -6.00
CA VAL A 295 2.20 3.62 -5.75
C VAL A 295 2.99 4.93 -5.84
N TYR A 296 2.59 5.84 -6.74
CA TYR A 296 3.26 7.14 -6.90
C TYR A 296 2.99 8.07 -5.73
N ILE A 297 1.76 8.12 -5.23
CA ILE A 297 1.45 8.92 -4.04
C ILE A 297 2.25 8.43 -2.84
N ASP A 298 2.33 7.12 -2.63
CA ASP A 298 3.11 6.55 -1.54
C ASP A 298 4.61 6.92 -1.62
N THR A 299 5.27 6.52 -2.70
CA THR A 299 6.74 6.56 -2.73
C THR A 299 7.28 7.83 -3.36
N ILE A 300 6.73 8.23 -4.52
CA ILE A 300 7.23 9.41 -5.25
C ILE A 300 6.85 10.71 -4.54
N VAL A 301 5.70 10.75 -3.85
CA VAL A 301 5.27 11.92 -3.09
C VAL A 301 5.66 11.79 -1.62
N VAL A 302 5.06 10.86 -0.86
CA VAL A 302 5.19 10.85 0.60
C VAL A 302 6.58 10.36 1.08
N CYS A 303 7.10 9.25 0.55
CA CYS A 303 8.44 8.80 0.94
C CYS A 303 9.52 9.79 0.51
N THR A 304 9.41 10.33 -0.70
CA THR A 304 10.31 11.40 -1.16
C THR A 304 10.23 12.59 -0.23
N ALA A 305 9.04 13.04 0.18
CA ALA A 305 8.88 14.15 1.12
C ALA A 305 9.69 13.93 2.42
N THR A 306 9.60 12.74 3.01
CA THR A 306 10.44 12.36 4.16
C THR A 306 11.93 12.42 3.82
N ALA A 307 12.34 11.80 2.72
CA ALA A 307 13.74 11.74 2.32
C ALA A 307 14.33 13.14 2.09
N LEU A 308 13.58 14.02 1.43
CA LEU A 308 14.01 15.38 1.14
C LEU A 308 14.17 16.20 2.42
N MET A 309 13.21 16.11 3.37
CA MET A 309 13.36 16.77 4.67
C MET A 309 14.63 16.32 5.39
N ILE A 310 14.87 15.00 5.47
CA ILE A 310 16.04 14.42 6.13
C ILE A 310 17.35 14.83 5.46
N LEU A 311 17.42 14.72 4.13
CA LEU A 311 18.68 14.92 3.39
C LEU A 311 19.03 16.40 3.24
N ILE A 312 18.06 17.28 3.00
CA ILE A 312 18.33 18.72 2.83
C ILE A 312 18.79 19.38 4.13
N THR A 313 18.35 18.87 5.28
CA THR A 313 18.72 19.37 6.61
C THR A 313 19.96 18.68 7.18
N GLY A 314 20.44 17.62 6.53
CA GLY A 314 21.57 16.82 7.02
C GLY A 314 21.26 15.99 8.27
N MET A 315 20.00 15.88 8.70
CA MET A 315 19.59 15.21 9.94
C MET A 315 19.49 13.68 9.79
N TYR A 316 20.61 13.05 9.47
CA TYR A 316 20.73 11.59 9.34
C TYR A 316 22.11 11.07 9.76
N ASN A 317 22.15 9.81 10.19
CA ASN A 317 23.38 9.02 10.25
C ASN A 317 23.36 7.99 9.11
N VAL A 318 24.53 7.52 8.69
CA VAL A 318 24.70 6.38 7.77
C VAL A 318 25.58 5.35 8.45
N ILE A 319 24.98 4.21 8.82
CA ILE A 319 25.60 3.12 9.57
C ILE A 319 25.21 1.82 8.87
N PRO A 320 25.93 1.36 7.83
CA PRO A 320 25.60 0.12 7.14
C PRO A 320 25.67 -1.08 8.10
N GLU A 321 24.81 -2.08 7.90
CA GLU A 321 24.76 -3.26 8.75
C GLU A 321 26.13 -3.95 8.85
N GLY A 322 26.55 -4.26 10.07
CA GLY A 322 27.83 -4.92 10.34
C GLY A 322 29.08 -4.08 10.02
N LYS A 323 28.94 -2.77 9.77
CA LYS A 323 30.05 -1.85 9.49
C LYS A 323 30.07 -0.66 10.46
N SER A 324 31.19 0.04 10.50
CA SER A 324 31.31 1.32 11.22
C SER A 324 30.44 2.40 10.58
N ALA A 325 30.03 3.39 11.38
CA ALA A 325 29.31 4.56 10.87
C ALA A 325 30.16 5.32 9.83
N ILE A 326 29.54 5.65 8.70
CA ILE A 326 30.10 6.50 7.63
C ILE A 326 29.74 7.97 7.92
N VAL A 327 28.52 8.22 8.38
CA VAL A 327 28.02 9.56 8.75
C VAL A 327 27.36 9.48 10.12
N LYS A 328 27.59 10.48 10.98
CA LYS A 328 27.04 10.54 12.33
C LYS A 328 26.59 11.95 12.74
N ASN A 329 25.76 12.60 11.93
CA ASN A 329 25.38 14.01 12.12
C ASN A 329 24.51 14.24 13.37
N ILE A 330 23.76 13.23 13.80
CA ILE A 330 22.76 13.35 14.88
C ILE A 330 23.06 12.46 16.09
N GLY A 331 24.33 12.08 16.28
CA GLY A 331 24.77 11.33 17.47
C GLY A 331 24.32 9.87 17.50
N ASN A 332 24.08 9.33 18.70
CA ASN A 332 23.66 7.94 18.93
C ASN A 332 22.14 7.79 18.89
N VAL A 333 21.52 8.24 17.79
CA VAL A 333 20.08 8.15 17.59
C VAL A 333 19.79 6.99 16.63
N GLU A 334 18.87 6.11 17.02
CA GLU A 334 18.42 5.02 16.16
C GLU A 334 17.66 5.54 14.94
N ALA A 335 17.80 4.83 13.81
CA ALA A 335 17.12 5.18 12.58
C ALA A 335 15.60 5.01 12.73
N GLY A 336 14.84 6.05 12.44
CA GLY A 336 13.39 6.03 12.59
C GLY A 336 12.76 7.42 12.43
N PRO A 337 11.52 7.62 12.92
CA PRO A 337 10.81 8.89 12.78
C PRO A 337 11.54 10.10 13.35
N ILE A 338 12.44 9.85 14.31
CA ILE A 338 13.26 10.86 14.97
C ILE A 338 14.17 11.63 13.98
N TYR A 339 14.61 11.01 12.88
CA TYR A 339 15.40 11.70 11.84
C TYR A 339 14.56 12.80 11.19
N THR A 340 13.33 12.48 10.82
CA THR A 340 12.39 13.46 10.25
C THR A 340 11.97 14.51 11.28
N GLN A 341 11.78 14.10 12.53
CA GLN A 341 11.48 15.02 13.62
C GLN A 341 12.58 16.08 13.78
N GLN A 342 13.85 15.65 13.83
CA GLN A 342 14.99 16.55 13.92
C GLN A 342 15.12 17.42 12.66
N ALA A 343 14.85 16.88 11.47
CA ALA A 343 14.80 17.66 10.24
C ALA A 343 13.79 18.81 10.32
N VAL A 344 12.55 18.54 10.75
CA VAL A 344 11.53 19.58 10.90
C VAL A 344 11.93 20.60 11.97
N GLU A 345 12.53 20.13 13.07
CA GLU A 345 12.99 20.98 14.18
C GLU A 345 14.05 22.00 13.77
N THR A 346 14.83 21.73 12.72
CA THR A 346 15.85 22.67 12.20
C THR A 346 15.25 23.97 11.64
N VAL A 347 14.01 23.90 11.13
CA VAL A 347 13.31 25.04 10.51
C VAL A 347 12.17 25.53 11.40
N MET A 348 11.50 24.62 12.10
CA MET A 348 10.31 24.88 12.91
C MET A 348 10.54 24.42 14.36
N THR A 349 11.46 25.09 15.07
CA THR A 349 11.83 24.76 16.45
C THR A 349 10.62 24.78 17.39
N GLY A 350 10.49 23.76 18.24
CA GLY A 350 9.36 23.50 19.13
C GLY A 350 8.17 22.81 18.46
N PHE A 351 8.16 22.71 17.13
CA PHE A 351 7.05 22.13 16.36
C PHE A 351 7.36 20.74 15.79
N GLY A 352 8.63 20.39 15.57
CA GLY A 352 9.03 19.12 14.95
C GLY A 352 8.46 17.87 15.64
N PRO A 353 8.67 17.69 16.96
CA PRO A 353 8.11 16.56 17.70
C PRO A 353 6.60 16.46 17.62
N ILE A 354 5.90 17.59 17.81
CA ILE A 354 4.44 17.65 17.80
C ILE A 354 3.91 17.29 16.41
N PHE A 355 4.48 17.89 15.37
CA PHE A 355 4.08 17.61 14.00
C PHE A 355 4.25 16.15 13.62
N ILE A 356 5.42 15.56 13.88
CA ILE A 356 5.68 14.16 13.55
C ILE A 356 4.80 13.21 14.36
N SER A 357 4.51 13.49 15.63
CA SER A 357 3.57 12.68 16.42
C SER A 357 2.15 12.68 15.83
N ILE A 358 1.67 13.84 15.38
CA ILE A 358 0.35 13.98 14.72
C ILE A 358 0.36 13.30 13.35
N ALA A 359 1.44 13.43 12.57
CA ALA A 359 1.59 12.75 11.29
C ALA A 359 1.57 11.23 11.46
N ILE A 360 2.34 10.70 12.42
CA ILE A 360 2.33 9.28 12.78
C ILE A 360 0.93 8.84 13.19
N PHE A 361 0.22 9.62 14.00
CA PHE A 361 -1.16 9.31 14.36
C PHE A 361 -2.03 9.09 13.13
N PHE A 362 -2.11 10.04 12.20
CA PHE A 362 -2.97 9.89 11.02
C PHE A 362 -2.51 8.75 10.11
N PHE A 363 -1.20 8.65 9.86
CA PHE A 363 -0.63 7.61 8.98
C PHE A 363 -0.93 6.22 9.56
N ALA A 364 -0.49 5.96 10.78
CA ALA A 364 -0.67 4.66 11.44
C ALA A 364 -2.15 4.33 11.72
N PHE A 365 -2.97 5.32 12.10
CA PHE A 365 -4.40 5.11 12.35
C PHE A 365 -5.14 4.71 11.07
N THR A 366 -4.88 5.39 9.96
CA THR A 366 -5.49 5.01 8.68
C THR A 366 -4.98 3.65 8.22
N THR A 367 -3.72 3.30 8.49
CA THR A 367 -3.19 1.95 8.25
C THR A 367 -3.92 0.87 9.05
N LEU A 368 -4.25 1.13 10.33
CA LEU A 368 -5.05 0.21 11.14
C LEU A 368 -6.44 -0.05 10.54
N LEU A 369 -7.08 0.97 9.96
CA LEU A 369 -8.36 0.83 9.26
C LEU A 369 -8.25 -0.09 8.04
N ALA A 370 -7.19 0.06 7.24
CA ALA A 370 -6.93 -0.81 6.10
C ALA A 370 -6.66 -2.25 6.54
N TYR A 371 -5.83 -2.46 7.57
CA TYR A 371 -5.48 -3.78 8.09
C TYR A 371 -6.70 -4.54 8.58
N TYR A 372 -7.56 -3.89 9.35
CA TYR A 372 -8.81 -4.51 9.77
C TYR A 372 -9.68 -4.92 8.57
N TYR A 373 -9.83 -4.03 7.59
CA TYR A 373 -10.63 -4.32 6.39
C TYR A 373 -10.08 -5.52 5.61
N ILE A 374 -8.77 -5.63 5.47
CA ILE A 374 -8.10 -6.75 4.80
C ILE A 374 -8.29 -8.04 5.59
N ALA A 375 -8.09 -8.00 6.91
CA ALA A 375 -8.27 -9.16 7.77
C ALA A 375 -9.72 -9.67 7.73
N GLU A 376 -10.71 -8.78 7.77
CA GLU A 376 -12.13 -9.15 7.68
C GLU A 376 -12.50 -9.75 6.32
N THR A 377 -11.96 -9.17 5.24
CA THR A 377 -12.18 -9.68 3.88
C THR A 377 -11.59 -11.07 3.71
N THR A 378 -10.37 -11.27 4.21
CA THR A 378 -9.67 -12.55 4.12
C THR A 378 -10.29 -13.61 5.03
N LEU A 379 -10.73 -13.23 6.23
CA LEU A 379 -11.47 -14.12 7.12
C LEU A 379 -12.79 -14.56 6.49
N THR A 380 -13.49 -13.66 5.79
CA THR A 380 -14.72 -14.00 5.06
C THR A 380 -14.47 -15.03 3.94
N TYR A 381 -13.28 -15.00 3.32
CA TYR A 381 -12.85 -16.03 2.38
C TYR A 381 -12.64 -17.39 3.07
N LEU A 382 -11.93 -17.43 4.19
CA LEU A 382 -11.69 -18.66 4.98
C LEU A 382 -13.00 -19.26 5.51
N ASP A 383 -13.93 -18.40 5.92
CA ASP A 383 -15.27 -18.75 6.38
C ASP A 383 -16.22 -19.18 5.24
N ARG A 384 -15.70 -19.35 4.02
CA ARG A 384 -16.47 -19.74 2.83
C ARG A 384 -17.74 -18.89 2.65
N GLN A 385 -17.59 -17.57 2.72
CA GLN A 385 -18.68 -16.60 2.50
C GLN A 385 -19.72 -16.51 3.63
N LEU A 386 -19.26 -16.35 4.89
CA LEU A 386 -20.08 -16.05 6.07
C LEU A 386 -20.79 -17.27 6.71
N LYS A 387 -20.21 -18.47 6.61
CA LYS A 387 -20.80 -19.65 7.23
C LYS A 387 -20.84 -19.54 8.77
N TYR A 388 -19.83 -18.93 9.37
CA TYR A 388 -19.65 -18.82 10.82
C TYR A 388 -19.66 -17.34 11.25
N GLY A 389 -20.86 -16.79 11.41
CA GLY A 389 -21.08 -15.37 11.75
C GLY A 389 -20.38 -14.87 13.03
N TRP A 390 -19.97 -15.77 13.93
CA TRP A 390 -19.24 -15.44 15.17
C TRP A 390 -17.76 -15.08 14.94
N LEU A 391 -17.16 -15.49 13.80
CA LEU A 391 -15.75 -15.22 13.51
C LEU A 391 -15.47 -13.72 13.31
N LYS A 392 -16.43 -12.97 12.73
CA LYS A 392 -16.29 -11.52 12.53
C LYS A 392 -16.20 -10.73 13.85
N PRO A 393 -17.12 -10.92 14.82
CA PRO A 393 -16.96 -10.36 16.16
C PRO A 393 -15.63 -10.74 16.82
N VAL A 394 -15.22 -12.00 16.74
CA VAL A 394 -13.94 -12.44 17.32
C VAL A 394 -12.76 -11.70 16.71
N LEU A 395 -12.74 -11.52 15.38
CA LEU A 395 -11.71 -10.70 14.73
C LEU A 395 -11.75 -9.24 15.20
N LYS A 396 -12.94 -8.63 15.29
CA LYS A 396 -13.08 -7.23 15.77
C LYS A 396 -12.49 -7.05 17.17
N PHE A 397 -12.91 -7.88 18.12
CA PHE A 397 -12.42 -7.79 19.49
C PHE A 397 -10.93 -8.15 19.59
N GLY A 398 -10.49 -9.21 18.91
CA GLY A 398 -9.08 -9.59 18.84
C GLY A 398 -8.19 -8.48 18.27
N PHE A 399 -8.62 -7.84 17.18
CA PHE A 399 -7.90 -6.73 16.57
C PHE A 399 -7.77 -5.54 17.54
N LEU A 400 -8.86 -5.15 18.21
CA LEU A 400 -8.85 -4.07 19.20
C LEU A 400 -7.96 -4.37 20.41
N ILE A 401 -7.97 -5.62 20.89
CA ILE A 401 -7.08 -6.08 21.96
C ILE A 401 -5.62 -5.97 21.52
N MET A 402 -5.29 -6.40 20.30
CA MET A 402 -3.92 -6.31 19.77
C MET A 402 -3.45 -4.86 19.59
N VAL A 403 -4.34 -3.94 19.22
CA VAL A 403 -4.04 -2.49 19.19
C VAL A 403 -3.75 -1.95 20.59
N TYR A 404 -4.52 -2.37 21.60
CA TYR A 404 -4.25 -1.96 22.98
C TYR A 404 -2.90 -2.51 23.48
N ILE A 405 -2.68 -3.81 23.31
CA ILE A 405 -1.43 -4.48 23.70
C ILE A 405 -0.25 -3.82 22.99
N GLY A 406 -0.33 -3.59 21.68
CA GLY A 406 0.75 -2.93 20.93
C GLY A 406 1.05 -1.51 21.41
N SER A 407 0.06 -0.79 21.94
CA SER A 407 0.27 0.55 22.49
C SER A 407 1.10 0.52 23.79
N VAL A 408 1.05 -0.56 24.56
CA VAL A 408 1.66 -0.65 25.90
C VAL A 408 2.91 -1.54 25.95
N GLU A 409 3.04 -2.50 25.04
CA GLU A 409 4.17 -3.43 24.95
C GLU A 409 5.34 -2.89 24.10
N SER A 410 6.51 -3.55 24.22
CA SER A 410 7.72 -3.15 23.51
C SER A 410 7.61 -3.31 21.98
N ALA A 411 8.02 -2.28 21.23
CA ALA A 411 7.89 -2.21 19.77
C ALA A 411 8.77 -3.23 19.01
N SER A 412 9.93 -3.62 19.53
CA SER A 412 10.96 -4.36 18.78
C SER A 412 10.49 -5.75 18.29
N LEU A 413 9.86 -6.54 19.16
CA LEU A 413 9.32 -7.86 18.78
C LEU A 413 8.23 -7.74 17.70
N LEU A 414 7.41 -6.69 17.77
CA LEU A 414 6.30 -6.46 16.84
C LEU A 414 6.81 -6.15 15.43
N TRP A 415 7.86 -5.34 15.29
CA TRP A 415 8.46 -5.00 14.00
C TRP A 415 9.00 -6.23 13.26
N ASN A 416 9.72 -7.12 13.95
CA ASN A 416 10.25 -8.33 13.34
C ASN A 416 9.13 -9.26 12.83
N LEU A 417 8.07 -9.45 13.63
CA LEU A 417 6.91 -10.24 13.21
C LEU A 417 6.15 -9.61 12.04
N GLY A 418 6.06 -8.29 11.98
CA GLY A 418 5.46 -7.57 10.86
C GLY A 418 6.25 -7.69 9.56
N ASP A 419 7.57 -7.50 9.64
CA ASP A 419 8.47 -7.70 8.50
C ASP A 419 8.33 -9.14 7.97
N LEU A 420 8.26 -10.14 8.85
CA LEU A 420 8.05 -11.54 8.45
C LEU A 420 6.72 -11.72 7.68
N GLY A 421 5.63 -11.12 8.16
CA GLY A 421 4.31 -11.19 7.53
C GLY A 421 4.29 -10.57 6.13
N ILE A 422 4.74 -9.32 6.01
CA ILE A 422 4.75 -8.58 4.73
C ILE A 422 5.65 -9.25 3.71
N GLY A 423 6.87 -9.65 4.11
CA GLY A 423 7.78 -10.29 3.18
C GLY A 423 7.28 -11.66 2.73
N SER A 424 6.63 -12.44 3.61
CA SER A 424 6.03 -13.73 3.24
C SER A 424 4.91 -13.52 2.22
N MET A 425 4.04 -12.53 2.45
CA MET A 425 3.00 -12.16 1.50
C MET A 425 3.57 -11.74 0.14
N ALA A 426 4.70 -11.02 0.12
CA ALA A 426 5.37 -10.59 -1.10
C ALA A 426 5.73 -11.78 -2.00
N TRP A 427 6.36 -12.81 -1.43
CA TRP A 427 6.68 -14.04 -2.17
C TRP A 427 5.42 -14.70 -2.74
N LEU A 428 4.41 -14.93 -1.90
CA LEU A 428 3.20 -15.65 -2.30
C LEU A 428 2.44 -14.89 -3.40
N ASN A 429 2.28 -13.57 -3.26
CA ASN A 429 1.52 -12.78 -4.22
C ASN A 429 2.28 -12.55 -5.54
N LEU A 430 3.59 -12.25 -5.50
CA LEU A 430 4.42 -12.10 -6.71
C LEU A 430 4.38 -13.35 -7.58
N ILE A 431 4.51 -14.54 -6.97
CA ILE A 431 4.38 -15.83 -7.68
C ILE A 431 3.01 -15.94 -8.33
N ALA A 432 1.93 -15.66 -7.58
CA ALA A 432 0.58 -15.79 -8.09
C ALA A 432 0.29 -14.86 -9.27
N ILE A 433 0.71 -13.60 -9.21
CA ILE A 433 0.46 -12.64 -10.29
C ILE A 433 1.33 -12.90 -11.53
N LEU A 434 2.53 -13.47 -11.36
CA LEU A 434 3.37 -13.91 -12.49
C LEU A 434 2.71 -15.07 -13.24
N LEU A 435 2.19 -16.06 -12.51
CA LEU A 435 1.47 -17.19 -13.10
C LEU A 435 0.18 -16.75 -13.80
N LEU A 436 -0.50 -15.71 -13.29
CA LEU A 436 -1.72 -15.14 -13.88
C LEU A 436 -1.49 -13.97 -14.84
N SER A 437 -0.24 -13.62 -15.14
CA SER A 437 0.15 -12.47 -15.96
C SER A 437 -0.63 -12.38 -17.28
N LYS A 438 -0.78 -13.51 -17.98
CA LYS A 438 -1.52 -13.60 -19.26
C LYS A 438 -2.95 -13.09 -19.17
N ILE A 439 -3.64 -13.31 -18.04
CA ILE A 439 -5.02 -12.86 -17.84
C ILE A 439 -5.06 -11.34 -17.73
N ALA A 440 -4.21 -10.75 -16.88
CA ALA A 440 -4.14 -9.29 -16.75
C ALA A 440 -3.78 -8.60 -18.07
N LEU A 441 -2.88 -9.19 -18.86
CA LEU A 441 -2.49 -8.67 -20.18
C LEU A 441 -3.64 -8.74 -21.21
N LYS A 442 -4.45 -9.81 -21.20
CA LYS A 442 -5.66 -9.89 -22.04
C LYS A 442 -6.67 -8.81 -21.68
N VAL A 443 -6.89 -8.59 -20.38
CA VAL A 443 -7.80 -7.55 -19.87
C VAL A 443 -7.29 -6.16 -20.22
N LEU A 444 -5.98 -5.91 -20.12
CA LEU A 444 -5.38 -4.65 -20.59
C LEU A 444 -5.61 -4.49 -22.09
N LYS A 445 -5.35 -5.51 -22.91
CA LYS A 445 -5.54 -5.44 -24.37
C LYS A 445 -6.99 -5.13 -24.76
N ASP A 446 -7.98 -5.69 -24.05
CA ASP A 446 -9.39 -5.35 -24.23
C ASP A 446 -9.68 -3.89 -23.90
N TYR A 447 -9.19 -3.41 -22.76
CA TYR A 447 -9.29 -1.99 -22.37
C TYR A 447 -8.72 -1.05 -23.44
N GLU A 448 -7.51 -1.35 -23.92
CA GLU A 448 -6.85 -0.52 -24.94
C GLU A 448 -7.60 -0.53 -26.28
N ARG A 449 -8.17 -1.69 -26.66
CA ARG A 449 -8.99 -1.80 -27.87
C ARG A 449 -10.22 -0.91 -27.78
N GLN A 450 -10.99 -1.02 -26.70
CA GLN A 450 -12.21 -0.22 -26.52
C GLN A 450 -11.90 1.29 -26.45
N LYS A 451 -10.80 1.70 -25.80
CA LYS A 451 -10.33 3.09 -25.80
C LYS A 451 -9.99 3.60 -27.20
N LYS A 452 -9.30 2.79 -28.02
CA LYS A 452 -8.97 3.15 -29.42
C LYS A 452 -10.22 3.28 -30.29
N GLU A 453 -11.28 2.55 -29.96
CA GLU A 453 -12.60 2.68 -30.61
C GLU A 453 -13.41 3.89 -30.11
N GLY A 454 -12.86 4.71 -29.19
CA GLY A 454 -13.55 5.87 -28.63
C GLY A 454 -14.66 5.52 -27.63
N LYS A 455 -14.74 4.28 -27.16
CA LYS A 455 -15.77 3.80 -26.22
C LYS A 455 -15.34 4.03 -24.78
N ASP A 456 -16.32 4.15 -23.88
CA ASP A 456 -16.06 3.96 -22.45
C ASP A 456 -15.91 2.45 -22.16
N PRO A 457 -14.75 1.97 -21.68
CA PRO A 457 -14.52 0.53 -21.59
C PRO A 457 -15.47 -0.15 -20.59
N VAL A 458 -16.10 -1.23 -21.07
CA VAL A 458 -16.95 -2.14 -20.28
C VAL A 458 -16.44 -3.57 -20.46
N PHE A 459 -16.24 -4.27 -19.35
CA PHE A 459 -15.67 -5.60 -19.40
C PHE A 459 -16.72 -6.66 -19.66
N ASN A 460 -16.45 -7.52 -20.66
CA ASN A 460 -17.21 -8.72 -20.93
C ASN A 460 -16.23 -9.91 -20.98
N PRO A 461 -16.37 -10.92 -20.10
CA PRO A 461 -15.48 -12.10 -20.08
C PRO A 461 -15.34 -12.81 -21.43
N LYS A 462 -16.41 -12.82 -22.24
CA LYS A 462 -16.40 -13.42 -23.58
C LYS A 462 -15.41 -12.73 -24.52
N ASN A 463 -15.24 -11.42 -24.40
CA ASN A 463 -14.34 -10.64 -25.25
C ASN A 463 -12.86 -10.98 -25.05
N VAL A 464 -12.52 -11.55 -23.88
CA VAL A 464 -11.15 -11.93 -23.50
C VAL A 464 -10.95 -13.46 -23.46
N GLY A 465 -12.00 -14.24 -23.74
CA GLY A 465 -11.97 -15.70 -23.72
C GLY A 465 -11.64 -16.26 -22.33
N ILE A 466 -12.30 -15.72 -21.29
CA ILE A 466 -12.19 -16.20 -19.92
C ILE A 466 -13.59 -16.63 -19.46
N GLU A 467 -13.71 -17.87 -19.01
CA GLU A 467 -14.96 -18.46 -18.54
C GLU A 467 -14.97 -18.60 -17.02
N GLY A 468 -16.16 -18.71 -16.43
CA GLY A 468 -16.33 -18.93 -14.99
C GLY A 468 -16.22 -17.64 -14.17
N LEU A 469 -16.37 -16.47 -14.81
CA LEU A 469 -16.40 -15.17 -14.14
C LEU A 469 -17.86 -14.76 -13.86
N THR A 470 -18.54 -15.54 -13.02
CA THR A 470 -19.99 -15.41 -12.76
C THR A 470 -20.45 -13.97 -12.53
N PHE A 471 -19.72 -13.22 -11.70
CA PHE A 471 -20.00 -11.80 -11.45
C PHE A 471 -20.05 -10.95 -12.74
N TRP A 472 -19.06 -11.10 -13.60
CA TRP A 472 -18.95 -10.31 -14.83
C TRP A 472 -19.88 -10.82 -15.94
N GLU A 473 -20.16 -12.13 -15.97
CA GLU A 473 -21.14 -12.73 -16.88
C GLU A 473 -22.56 -12.26 -16.57
N GLU A 474 -22.95 -12.19 -15.29
CA GLU A 474 -24.23 -11.64 -14.84
C GLU A 474 -24.33 -10.14 -15.13
N ARG A 475 -23.29 -9.38 -14.79
CA ARG A 475 -23.25 -7.94 -15.06
C ARG A 475 -23.36 -7.62 -16.55
N SER A 476 -22.70 -8.39 -17.41
CA SER A 476 -22.79 -8.22 -18.88
C SER A 476 -24.22 -8.44 -19.37
N LYS A 477 -24.91 -9.48 -18.87
CA LYS A 477 -26.33 -9.73 -19.18
C LYS A 477 -27.24 -8.60 -18.70
N GLU A 478 -26.98 -8.01 -17.54
CA GLU A 478 -27.77 -6.87 -17.04
C GLU A 478 -27.61 -5.62 -17.92
N VAL A 479 -26.39 -5.32 -18.35
CA VAL A 479 -26.10 -4.19 -19.25
C VAL A 479 -26.78 -4.40 -20.62
N GLU A 480 -26.68 -5.62 -21.17
CA GLU A 480 -27.35 -5.98 -22.43
C GLU A 480 -28.87 -5.82 -22.32
N ARG A 481 -29.48 -6.26 -21.21
CA ARG A 481 -30.93 -6.10 -20.98
C ARG A 481 -31.36 -4.63 -20.87
N LYS A 482 -30.59 -3.79 -20.17
CA LYS A 482 -30.89 -2.36 -20.03
C LYS A 482 -30.81 -1.63 -21.37
N SER A 483 -29.73 -1.87 -22.14
CA SER A 483 -29.59 -1.30 -23.49
C SER A 483 -30.73 -1.75 -24.42
N SER A 484 -31.15 -3.01 -24.32
CA SER A 484 -32.29 -3.53 -25.10
C SER A 484 -33.60 -2.83 -24.73
N ARG A 485 -33.85 -2.58 -23.44
CA ARG A 485 -35.05 -1.87 -22.96
C ARG A 485 -35.06 -0.40 -23.38
N GLU A 486 -33.93 0.30 -23.30
CA GLU A 486 -33.83 1.69 -23.73
C GLU A 486 -34.08 1.84 -25.24
N LYS A 487 -33.59 0.91 -26.07
CA LYS A 487 -33.90 0.90 -27.51
C LYS A 487 -35.38 0.71 -27.79
N VAL A 488 -36.07 -0.18 -27.07
CA VAL A 488 -37.52 -0.38 -27.21
C VAL A 488 -38.28 0.89 -26.85
N ILE A 489 -37.90 1.59 -25.78
CA ILE A 489 -38.55 2.84 -25.36
C ILE A 489 -38.33 3.97 -26.39
N VAL A 490 -37.13 4.06 -26.99
CA VAL A 490 -36.84 5.05 -28.04
C VAL A 490 -37.62 4.75 -29.31
N ASP A 491 -37.72 3.48 -29.73
CA ASP A 491 -38.49 3.08 -30.90
C ASP A 491 -40.01 3.30 -30.70
N ASP A 492 -40.53 3.11 -29.48
CA ASP A 492 -41.93 3.39 -29.17
C ASP A 492 -42.23 4.91 -29.12
N ASN A 493 -41.29 5.73 -28.64
CA ASN A 493 -41.43 7.20 -28.65
C ASN A 493 -41.26 7.83 -30.05
N LEU A 494 -40.63 7.14 -31.00
CA LEU A 494 -40.54 7.55 -32.41
C LEU A 494 -41.76 7.15 -33.24
N LYS A 495 -42.66 6.32 -32.69
CA LYS A 495 -43.92 5.87 -33.32
C LYS A 495 -45.16 6.64 -32.86
N LEU A 496 -44.99 7.59 -31.93
CA LEU A 496 -45.98 8.59 -31.53
C LEU A 496 -45.64 9.93 -32.19
#